data_AF-A0AAV6LM34-F1
#
_entry.id   AF-A0AAV6LM34-F1
#
_cell.length_a   1.000
_cell.length_b   1.000
_cell.length_c   1.000
_cell.angle_alpha   90.00
_cell.angle_beta   90.00
_cell.angle_gamma   90.00
#
_symmetry.space_group_name_H-M   'P 1'
#
loop_
_entity.id
_entity.type
_entity.pdbx_description
1 polymer ?
#
loop_
_entity_poly.entity_id
_entity_poly.type
_entity_poly.pdbx_seq_one_letter_code
_entity_poly.pdbx_strand_id
1 'polypeptide(L)'
;MIFEWQIEELRKDILIPDYCFTGGGELKSLNAWFGPAGTVTPLHQDPHHNILAQVVGRKYVRLYCATLSEELYPYSESMLKNSSQVDLDSMDVNKFPKVHDLEFMDCILEEGISMDNFDPTQVL
;
A
#
# COMPACT_ATOMS: atom_id res chain seq x y z
N MET A 1 -8.06 2.98 -10.67
CA MET A 1 -9.49 2.79 -10.30
C MET A 1 -9.59 1.50 -9.50
N ILE A 2 -10.24 1.53 -8.34
CA ILE A 2 -10.46 0.33 -7.51
C ILE A 2 -11.76 -0.30 -7.99
N PHE A 3 -11.70 -1.57 -8.39
CA PHE A 3 -12.90 -2.38 -8.57
C PHE A 3 -12.96 -3.36 -7.40
N GLU A 4 -13.95 -3.17 -6.52
CA GLU A 4 -14.51 -4.31 -5.79
C GLU A 4 -15.15 -5.24 -6.83
N TRP A 5 -15.10 -6.56 -6.66
CA TRP A 5 -15.46 -7.64 -7.62
C TRP A 5 -16.78 -7.47 -8.40
N GLN A 6 -16.85 -6.49 -9.31
CA GLN A 6 -17.98 -6.26 -10.20
C GLN A 6 -17.96 -7.21 -11.40
N ILE A 7 -16.83 -7.89 -11.62
CA ILE A 7 -16.59 -8.83 -12.72
C ILE A 7 -16.18 -10.17 -12.11
N GLU A 8 -17.17 -11.05 -11.93
CA GLU A 8 -16.99 -12.34 -11.26
C GLU A 8 -16.05 -13.29 -12.04
N GLU A 9 -15.99 -13.14 -13.35
CA GLU A 9 -15.10 -13.93 -14.21
C GLU A 9 -13.63 -13.75 -13.82
N LEU A 10 -13.20 -12.53 -13.51
CA LEU A 10 -11.81 -12.24 -13.11
C LEU A 10 -11.45 -12.90 -11.78
N ARG A 11 -12.44 -13.16 -10.92
CA ARG A 11 -12.20 -13.82 -9.63
C ARG A 11 -11.68 -15.24 -9.82
N LYS A 12 -12.07 -15.89 -10.92
CA LYS A 12 -11.66 -17.27 -11.26
C LYS A 12 -10.21 -17.34 -11.72
N ASP A 13 -9.61 -16.21 -12.09
CA ASP A 13 -8.24 -16.12 -12.59
C ASP A 13 -7.21 -15.94 -11.47
N ILE A 14 -7.66 -15.77 -10.23
CA ILE A 14 -6.78 -15.56 -9.08
C ILE A 14 -7.06 -16.58 -7.97
N LEU A 15 -6.01 -16.86 -7.19
CA LEU A 15 -6.08 -17.70 -6.00
C LEU A 15 -5.78 -16.85 -4.77
N ILE A 16 -6.47 -17.15 -3.66
CA ILE A 16 -6.14 -16.56 -2.36
C ILE A 16 -4.90 -17.28 -1.85
N PRO A 17 -3.78 -16.58 -1.56
CA PRO A 17 -2.58 -17.22 -1.02
C PRO A 17 -2.86 -17.92 0.31
N ASP A 18 -2.29 -19.11 0.52
CA ASP A 18 -2.49 -19.90 1.75
C ASP A 18 -2.08 -19.12 3.02
N TYR A 19 -1.13 -18.18 2.89
CA TYR A 19 -0.70 -17.30 3.97
C TYR A 19 -1.84 -16.48 4.58
N CYS A 20 -2.88 -16.14 3.81
CA CYS A 20 -4.04 -15.39 4.30
C CYS A 20 -4.82 -16.13 5.39
N PHE A 21 -4.65 -17.45 5.51
CA PHE A 21 -5.34 -18.26 6.52
C PHE A 21 -4.56 -18.41 7.83
N THR A 22 -3.34 -17.87 7.91
CA THR A 22 -2.46 -18.04 9.09
C THR A 22 -2.82 -17.10 10.25
N GLY A 23 -3.45 -15.95 9.98
CA GLY A 23 -3.74 -14.91 10.98
C GLY A 23 -4.97 -15.15 11.86
N GLY A 24 -5.66 -16.29 11.73
CA GLY A 24 -6.84 -16.63 12.54
C GLY A 24 -8.08 -15.75 12.30
N GLY A 25 -8.04 -14.88 11.29
CA GLY A 25 -9.14 -14.00 10.88
C GLY A 25 -9.70 -14.37 9.51
N GLU A 26 -10.75 -13.66 9.10
CA GLU A 26 -11.34 -13.79 7.78
C GLU A 26 -10.73 -12.80 6.79
N LEU A 27 -10.63 -13.21 5.52
CA LEU A 27 -10.25 -12.33 4.41
C LEU A 27 -11.18 -11.11 4.37
N LYS A 28 -10.62 -9.91 4.55
CA LYS A 28 -11.41 -8.67 4.67
C LYS A 28 -11.88 -8.13 3.34
N SER A 29 -10.94 -8.00 2.41
CA SER A 29 -11.23 -7.51 1.08
C SER A 29 -10.28 -8.17 0.10
N LEU A 30 -10.69 -8.16 -1.15
CA LEU A 30 -9.90 -8.62 -2.26
C LEU A 30 -10.17 -7.61 -3.37
N ASN A 31 -9.15 -6.92 -3.84
CA ASN A 31 -9.30 -5.77 -4.72
C ASN A 31 -8.43 -5.95 -5.96
N ALA A 32 -8.84 -5.34 -7.06
CA ALA A 32 -8.05 -5.24 -8.28
C ALA A 32 -7.78 -3.78 -8.62
N TRP A 33 -6.53 -3.46 -8.98
CA TRP A 33 -6.10 -2.12 -9.35
C TRP A 33 -5.63 -2.09 -10.79
N PHE A 34 -6.26 -1.22 -11.58
CA PHE A 34 -5.86 -0.92 -12.95
C PHE A 34 -5.52 0.56 -13.09
N GLY A 35 -4.42 0.84 -13.77
CA GLY A 35 -3.97 2.20 -14.06
C GLY A 35 -2.86 2.21 -15.11
N PRO A 36 -2.71 3.32 -15.86
CA PRO A 36 -1.59 3.50 -16.77
C PRO A 36 -0.27 3.69 -16.00
N ALA A 37 0.85 3.65 -16.73
CA ALA A 37 2.15 4.04 -16.20
C ALA A 37 2.09 5.45 -15.59
N GLY A 38 2.72 5.63 -14.41
CA GLY A 38 2.69 6.89 -13.65
C GLY A 38 1.49 7.05 -12.72
N THR A 39 0.63 6.03 -12.56
CA THR A 39 -0.39 6.04 -11.51
C THR A 39 0.29 5.98 -10.14
N VAL A 40 0.04 6.98 -9.30
CA VAL A 40 0.55 7.07 -7.93
C VAL A 40 -0.58 6.79 -6.94
N THR A 41 -0.29 5.93 -5.96
CA THR A 41 -1.08 5.80 -4.73
C THR A 41 -0.33 6.58 -3.65
N PRO A 42 -0.90 7.65 -3.07
CA PRO A 42 -0.24 8.41 -2.02
C PRO A 42 0.06 7.55 -0.79
N LEU A 43 1.07 7.96 -0.03
CA LEU A 43 1.52 7.28 1.17
C LEU A 43 0.38 7.18 2.21
N HIS A 44 0.02 5.98 2.62
CA HIS A 44 -1.10 5.72 3.52
C HIS A 44 -0.94 4.43 4.33
N GLN A 45 -1.71 4.29 5.41
CA GLN A 45 -1.76 3.09 6.22
C GLN A 45 -3.10 2.38 6.03
N ASP A 46 -3.03 1.07 5.78
CA ASP A 46 -4.20 0.21 5.73
C ASP A 46 -4.53 -0.35 7.13
N PRO A 47 -5.82 -0.56 7.46
CA PRO A 47 -6.23 -1.09 8.76
C PRO A 47 -6.01 -2.61 8.91
N HIS A 48 -5.54 -3.28 7.85
CA HIS A 48 -5.42 -4.73 7.76
C HIS A 48 -4.08 -5.13 7.14
N HIS A 49 -3.65 -6.37 7.41
CA HIS A 49 -2.52 -6.97 6.70
C HIS A 49 -2.88 -7.16 5.23
N ASN A 50 -1.93 -6.88 4.34
CA ASN A 50 -2.16 -6.91 2.90
C ASN A 50 -1.11 -7.74 2.17
N ILE A 51 -1.56 -8.42 1.11
CA ILE A 51 -0.70 -9.03 0.10
C ILE A 51 -0.98 -8.29 -1.20
N LEU A 52 0.04 -7.67 -1.77
CA LEU A 52 -0.04 -7.01 -3.07
C LEU A 52 0.64 -7.88 -4.12
N ALA A 53 -0.11 -8.37 -5.11
CA ALA A 53 0.40 -9.17 -6.22
C ALA A 53 0.39 -8.35 -7.51
N GLN A 54 1.53 -8.27 -8.20
CA GLN A 54 1.64 -7.56 -9.48
C GLN A 54 1.42 -8.53 -10.65
N VAL A 55 0.33 -8.34 -11.39
CA VAL A 55 -0.01 -9.22 -12.53
C VAL A 55 0.61 -8.73 -13.85
N VAL A 56 0.56 -7.41 -14.12
CA VAL A 56 1.07 -6.81 -15.37
C VAL A 56 1.81 -5.51 -15.06
N GLY A 57 2.96 -5.28 -15.69
CA GLY A 57 3.82 -4.14 -15.47
C GLY A 57 4.62 -4.25 -14.17
N ARG A 58 5.15 -3.09 -13.73
CA ARG A 58 5.95 -2.99 -12.51
C ARG A 58 5.46 -1.84 -11.64
N LYS A 59 5.55 -2.01 -10.32
CA LYS A 59 5.19 -0.97 -9.35
C LYS A 59 6.34 -0.73 -8.38
N TYR A 60 6.77 0.51 -8.26
CA TYR A 60 7.64 0.92 -7.16
C TYR A 60 6.80 1.05 -5.90
N VAL A 61 7.26 0.46 -4.81
CA VAL A 61 6.60 0.48 -3.50
C VAL A 61 7.63 0.90 -2.46
N ARG A 62 7.26 1.85 -1.60
CA ARG A 62 8.04 2.27 -0.44
C ARG A 62 7.22 2.04 0.82
N LEU A 63 7.87 1.53 1.86
CA LEU A 63 7.26 1.15 3.12
C LEU A 63 8.03 1.81 4.28
N TYR A 64 7.28 2.42 5.19
CA TYR A 64 7.79 2.98 6.45
C TYR A 64 7.19 2.22 7.63
N CYS A 65 7.93 2.05 8.72
CA CYS A 65 7.39 1.47 9.97
C CYS A 65 6.36 2.41 10.62
N ALA A 66 5.26 1.93 11.23
CA ALA A 66 4.22 2.83 11.76
C ALA A 66 4.69 3.54 13.01
N THR A 67 5.77 3.09 13.62
CA THR A 67 6.42 3.88 14.68
C THR A 67 6.85 5.26 14.16
N LEU A 68 6.99 5.43 12.84
CA LEU A 68 7.29 6.68 12.14
C LEU A 68 6.03 7.40 11.61
N SER A 69 4.82 6.95 11.96
CA SER A 69 3.58 7.47 11.35
C SER A 69 3.38 8.97 11.61
N GLU A 70 3.80 9.48 12.77
CA GLU A 70 3.66 10.91 13.10
C GLU A 70 4.66 11.77 12.31
N GLU A 71 5.84 11.22 12.02
CA GLU A 71 6.88 11.80 11.18
C GLU A 71 6.50 11.85 9.70
N LEU A 72 5.46 11.12 9.32
CA LEU A 72 4.88 11.12 7.97
C LEU A 72 3.69 12.08 7.83
N TYR A 73 3.45 12.95 8.82
CA TYR A 73 2.50 14.06 8.73
C TYR A 73 1.10 13.66 8.21
N PRO A 74 0.38 12.78 8.91
CA PRO A 74 -0.97 12.40 8.51
C PRO A 74 -1.91 13.61 8.52
N TYR A 75 -3.01 13.54 7.76
CA TYR A 75 -4.06 14.57 7.87
C TYR A 75 -4.73 14.51 9.25
N SER A 76 -5.12 15.66 9.79
CA SER A 76 -5.84 15.75 11.06
C SER A 76 -7.34 15.41 10.93
N GLU A 77 -7.90 15.53 9.72
CA GLU A 77 -9.30 15.26 9.40
C GLU A 77 -9.62 13.77 9.50
N SER A 78 -10.74 13.42 10.15
CA SER A 78 -11.07 12.03 10.51
C SER A 78 -11.07 11.03 9.35
N MET A 79 -11.38 11.47 8.13
CA MET A 79 -11.45 10.60 6.95
C MET A 79 -10.09 10.35 6.29
N LEU A 80 -9.07 11.15 6.57
CA LEU A 80 -7.76 11.10 5.93
C LEU A 80 -6.62 10.85 6.93
N LYS A 81 -6.95 10.48 8.18
CA LYS A 81 -5.95 10.25 9.24
C LYS A 81 -4.95 9.15 8.92
N ASN A 82 -5.31 8.23 8.04
CA ASN A 82 -4.43 7.17 7.59
C ASN A 82 -3.60 7.56 6.36
N SER A 83 -3.76 8.77 5.80
CA SER A 83 -3.04 9.24 4.62
C SER A 83 -2.03 10.32 5.00
N SER A 84 -0.83 10.25 4.44
CA SER A 84 0.21 11.25 4.59
C SER A 84 -0.08 12.49 3.75
N GLN A 85 0.30 13.67 4.27
CA GLN A 85 0.32 14.91 3.50
C GLN A 85 1.54 15.02 2.57
N VAL A 86 2.49 14.09 2.69
CA VAL A 86 3.77 14.14 2.00
C VAL A 86 3.62 13.51 0.62
N ASP A 87 3.93 14.29 -0.41
CA ASP A 87 4.18 13.76 -1.75
C ASP A 87 5.65 13.35 -1.84
N LEU A 88 5.93 12.05 -1.96
CA LEU A 88 7.29 11.52 -2.01
C LEU A 88 8.01 11.86 -3.32
N ASP A 89 7.28 12.11 -4.41
CA ASP A 89 7.84 12.45 -5.71
C ASP A 89 8.17 13.95 -5.81
N SER A 90 7.55 14.79 -4.97
CA SER A 90 7.67 16.25 -5.01
C SER A 90 7.77 16.92 -3.61
N MET A 91 8.52 16.29 -2.70
CA MET A 91 8.58 16.69 -1.29
C MET A 91 9.16 18.09 -1.04
N ASP A 92 8.42 18.93 -0.30
CA ASP A 92 8.94 20.18 0.27
C ASP A 92 9.59 19.94 1.64
N VAL A 93 10.92 19.89 1.65
CA VAL A 93 11.72 19.63 2.85
C VAL A 93 11.53 20.70 3.93
N ASN A 94 11.16 21.93 3.57
CA ASN A 94 10.90 22.97 4.57
C ASN A 94 9.58 22.71 5.32
N LYS A 95 8.60 22.10 4.63
CA LYS A 95 7.31 21.75 5.20
C LYS A 95 7.34 20.42 5.95
N PHE A 96 8.12 19.46 5.47
CA PHE A 96 8.20 18.10 6.01
C PHE A 96 9.63 17.68 6.40
N PRO A 97 10.31 18.44 7.27
CA PRO A 97 11.74 18.27 7.53
C PRO A 97 12.12 16.90 8.10
N LYS A 98 11.19 16.23 8.80
CA LYS A 98 11.46 14.94 9.43
C LYS A 98 11.54 13.77 8.44
N VAL A 99 10.90 13.88 7.27
CA VAL A 99 10.76 12.74 6.34
C VAL A 99 12.08 12.37 5.66
N HIS A 100 12.95 13.37 5.44
CA HIS A 100 14.19 13.19 4.68
C HIS A 100 15.10 12.11 5.26
N ASP A 101 15.17 11.99 6.58
CA ASP A 101 16.10 11.10 7.28
C ASP A 101 15.42 9.82 7.80
N LEU A 102 14.15 9.57 7.43
CA LEU A 102 13.45 8.37 7.86
C LEU A 102 13.97 7.14 7.11
N GLU A 103 14.21 6.06 7.87
CA GLU A 103 14.47 4.76 7.29
C GLU A 103 13.20 4.20 6.63
N PHE A 104 13.37 3.63 5.45
CA PHE A 104 12.31 2.97 4.70
C PHE A 104 12.84 1.70 4.04
N MET A 105 11.92 0.80 3.71
CA MET A 105 12.16 -0.30 2.79
C MET A 105 11.53 0.05 1.45
N ASP A 106 12.18 -0.28 0.34
CA ASP A 106 11.58 -0.14 -0.98
C ASP A 106 11.82 -1.36 -1.86
N CYS A 107 10.97 -1.51 -2.87
CA CYS A 107 11.14 -2.52 -3.88
C CYS A 107 10.50 -2.08 -5.21
N ILE A 108 10.95 -2.72 -6.30
CA ILE A 108 10.22 -2.74 -7.55
C ILE A 108 9.51 -4.08 -7.62
N LEU A 109 8.19 -4.07 -7.50
CA LEU A 109 7.36 -5.25 -7.65
C LEU A 109 7.18 -5.55 -9.14
N GLU A 110 7.79 -6.64 -9.59
CA GLU A 110 7.76 -7.13 -10.97
C GLU A 110 6.57 -8.08 -11.20
N GLU A 111 6.26 -8.36 -12.46
CA GLU A 111 5.19 -9.29 -12.85
C GLU A 111 5.37 -10.68 -12.22
N GLY A 112 4.28 -11.24 -11.69
CA GLY A 112 4.27 -12.55 -11.05
C GLY A 112 4.83 -12.58 -9.64
N ILE A 113 5.29 -11.44 -9.10
CA ILE A 113 5.78 -11.33 -7.73
C ILE A 113 4.67 -10.78 -6.83
N SER A 114 4.52 -11.38 -5.65
CA SER A 114 3.72 -10.84 -4.55
C SER A 114 4.62 -10.32 -3.44
N MET A 115 4.23 -9.20 -2.86
CA MET A 115 4.84 -8.65 -1.65
C MET A 115 3.85 -8.79 -0.50
N ASP A 116 4.30 -9.44 0.57
CA ASP A 116 3.54 -9.53 1.80
C ASP A 116 3.91 -8.37 2.71
N ASN A 117 2.90 -7.56 3.05
CA ASN A 117 3.02 -6.60 4.12
C ASN A 117 2.53 -7.25 5.42
N PHE A 118 3.35 -8.14 5.99
CA PHE A 118 3.00 -8.87 7.22
C PHE A 118 2.87 -7.96 8.45
N ASP A 119 3.35 -6.72 8.36
CA ASP A 119 3.23 -5.76 9.44
C ASP A 119 2.14 -4.73 9.10
N PRO A 120 0.97 -4.76 9.78
CA PRO A 120 -0.10 -3.78 9.58
C PRO A 120 0.34 -2.39 10.06
N THR A 121 1.57 -2.27 10.56
CA THR A 121 2.26 -1.03 10.84
C THR A 121 2.99 -0.46 9.63
N GLN A 122 3.01 -1.04 8.43
CA GLN A 122 3.70 -0.35 7.32
C GLN A 122 2.81 0.63 6.56
N VAL A 123 3.34 1.84 6.34
CA VAL A 123 2.72 2.90 5.53
C VAL A 123 3.22 2.75 4.09
N LEU A 124 2.29 2.62 3.13
CA LEU A 124 2.47 2.24 1.72
C LEU A 124 2.23 3.41 0.77
#